data_AF-A0A0G3XG56-F1
#
_entry.id   AF-A0A0G3XG56-F1
#
_cell.length_a   1.000
_cell.length_b   1.000
_cell.length_c   1.000
_cell.angle_alpha   90.00
_cell.angle_beta   90.00
_cell.angle_gamma   90.00
#
_symmetry.space_group_name_H-M   'P 1'
#
loop_
_entity.id
_entity.type
_entity.pdbx_description
1 polymer ?
#
loop_
_entity_poly.entity_id
_entity_poly.type
_entity_poly.pdbx_seq_one_letter_code
_entity_poly.pdbx_strand_id
1 'polypeptide(L)'
;MTRTVLLDADLLAFMSSAATQRSYDFPSDDGTPAISADLDDAIEKAEDQINRLIDRLKVDELIVCLSDDFSSFRKDRIDSTYKEHRTSERPQQLYPLKDWLRETYDVEERPTLEADDVMGIIATDPERSDERIIVSADKDMLTIPGKLYMPHRQTTKSGAWSKRPIIYNVTPTQAWRFHFWQAIVGDQTDGYKGAFRVGPKSHYAEAVLEADDEEEAWEWVISAFHKAGQTEAEAVVQARLARILQYEDYENERPKLWLPPYSGERDI
;
A
#
# COMPACT_ATOMS: atom_id res chain seq x y z
N MET A 1 -16.79 20.95 5.04
CA MET A 1 -16.55 19.51 4.97
C MET A 1 -15.20 19.30 5.59
N THR A 2 -15.12 18.53 6.67
CA THR A 2 -13.88 18.19 7.38
C THR A 2 -12.97 17.43 6.43
N ARG A 3 -11.67 17.74 6.44
CA ARG A 3 -10.64 17.02 5.69
C ARG A 3 -9.88 16.08 6.62
N THR A 4 -10.02 14.79 6.33
CA THR A 4 -9.37 13.70 7.04
C THR A 4 -8.21 13.15 6.21
N VAL A 5 -7.03 13.06 6.81
CA VAL A 5 -5.87 12.40 6.19
C VAL A 5 -5.67 11.03 6.80
N LEU A 6 -5.53 10.03 5.94
CA LEU A 6 -5.14 8.68 6.29
C LEU A 6 -3.65 8.54 5.96
N LEU A 7 -2.80 8.44 6.98
CA LEU A 7 -1.36 8.47 6.83
C LEU A 7 -0.78 7.06 6.94
N ASP A 8 -0.02 6.65 5.93
CA ASP A 8 0.82 5.45 5.95
C ASP A 8 1.96 5.62 6.96
N ALA A 9 1.72 5.14 8.17
CA ALA A 9 2.61 5.35 9.29
C ALA A 9 3.73 4.32 9.35
N ASP A 10 3.54 3.15 8.74
CA ASP A 10 4.58 2.14 8.55
C ASP A 10 5.73 2.71 7.71
N LEU A 11 5.40 3.30 6.56
CA LEU A 11 6.38 3.94 5.69
C LEU A 11 7.03 5.15 6.38
N LEU A 12 6.23 6.00 7.05
CA LEU A 12 6.76 7.14 7.79
C LEU A 12 7.76 6.71 8.87
N ALA A 13 7.40 5.71 9.68
CA ALA A 13 8.23 5.23 10.78
C ALA A 13 9.52 4.59 10.26
N PHE A 14 9.44 3.79 9.19
CA PHE A 14 10.60 3.20 8.54
C PHE A 14 11.54 4.27 7.99
N MET A 15 11.02 5.24 7.21
CA MET A 15 11.85 6.29 6.61
C MET A 15 12.48 7.20 7.66
N SER A 16 11.74 7.56 8.71
CA SER A 16 12.24 8.45 9.77
C SER A 16 13.33 7.77 10.58
N SER A 17 13.13 6.51 10.98
CA SER A 17 14.12 5.72 11.71
C SER A 17 15.36 5.42 10.87
N ALA A 18 15.18 5.09 9.60
CA ALA A 18 16.31 4.84 8.69
C ALA A 18 17.14 6.11 8.44
N ALA A 19 16.52 7.28 8.39
CA ALA A 19 17.20 8.55 8.13
C ALA A 19 18.03 9.06 9.32
N THR A 20 17.69 8.65 10.54
CA THR A 20 18.38 9.07 11.78
C THR A 20 19.39 8.04 12.27
N GLN A 21 19.28 6.80 11.81
CA GLN A 21 20.26 5.75 12.10
C GLN A 21 21.59 6.00 11.36
N ARG A 22 22.70 5.87 12.09
CA ARG A 22 24.07 5.94 11.55
C ARG A 22 24.82 4.65 11.84
N SER A 23 25.51 4.16 10.83
CA SER A 23 26.40 3.00 10.95
C SER A 23 27.85 3.46 10.87
N TYR A 24 28.66 3.02 11.83
CA TYR A 24 30.07 3.33 11.95
C TYR A 24 30.89 2.06 11.84
N ASP A 25 31.70 1.97 10.80
CA ASP A 25 32.61 0.85 10.57
C ASP A 25 33.90 1.08 11.37
N PHE A 26 33.93 0.53 12.58
CA PHE A 26 35.15 0.47 13.38
C PHE A 26 35.78 -0.90 13.23
N PRO A 27 37.12 -1.03 13.25
CA PRO A 27 37.78 -2.33 13.31
C PRO A 27 37.28 -3.13 14.52
N SER A 28 36.48 -4.15 14.28
CA SER A 28 35.94 -5.10 15.26
C SER A 28 36.35 -6.53 14.90
N ASP A 29 36.47 -7.39 15.90
CA ASP A 29 36.94 -8.78 15.71
C ASP A 29 35.97 -9.61 14.83
N ASP A 30 34.71 -9.21 14.75
CA ASP A 30 33.64 -9.87 13.98
C ASP A 30 33.20 -9.09 12.73
N GLY A 31 33.76 -7.88 12.51
CA GLY A 31 33.37 -7.01 11.40
C GLY A 31 31.97 -6.39 11.53
N THR A 32 31.35 -6.44 12.71
CA THR A 32 30.03 -5.84 12.94
C THR A 32 30.16 -4.33 13.11
N PRO A 33 29.44 -3.51 12.30
CA PRO A 33 29.43 -2.06 12.46
C PRO A 33 28.77 -1.62 13.77
N ALA A 34 29.26 -0.55 14.37
CA ALA A 34 28.58 0.10 15.49
C ALA A 34 27.41 0.94 14.97
N ILE A 35 26.20 0.70 15.48
CA ILE A 35 25.00 1.44 15.11
C ILE A 35 24.69 2.48 16.19
N SER A 36 24.49 3.72 15.77
CA SER A 36 23.94 4.80 16.59
C SER A 36 22.55 5.12 16.06
N ALA A 37 21.54 4.98 16.90
CA ALA A 37 20.17 5.31 16.59
C ALA A 37 19.51 5.88 17.84
N ASP A 38 19.04 7.12 17.74
CA ASP A 38 18.37 7.83 18.83
C ASP A 38 16.87 7.96 18.52
N LEU A 39 16.02 7.69 19.52
CA LEU A 39 14.58 7.73 19.35
C LEU A 39 14.06 9.16 19.22
N ASP A 40 14.62 10.12 19.97
CA ASP A 40 14.18 11.51 19.95
C ASP A 40 14.46 12.12 18.57
N ASP A 41 15.61 11.80 17.95
CA ASP A 41 15.91 12.19 16.57
C ASP A 41 14.86 11.64 15.58
N ALA A 42 14.46 10.37 15.76
CA ALA A 42 13.46 9.72 14.91
C ALA A 42 12.06 10.31 15.08
N ILE A 43 11.68 10.65 16.33
CA ILE A 43 10.44 11.34 16.67
C ILE A 43 10.42 12.73 16.05
N GLU A 44 11.47 13.54 16.27
CA GLU A 44 11.57 14.89 15.70
C GLU A 44 11.41 14.81 14.17
N LYS A 45 12.07 13.85 13.53
CA LYS A 45 11.97 13.65 12.08
C LYS A 45 10.55 13.29 11.62
N ALA A 46 9.86 12.41 12.33
CA ALA A 46 8.51 11.98 11.98
C ALA A 46 7.49 13.11 12.19
N GLU A 47 7.57 13.79 13.33
CA GLU A 47 6.74 14.94 13.67
C GLU A 47 6.90 16.07 12.66
N ASP A 48 8.13 16.35 12.22
CA ASP A 48 8.41 17.33 11.18
C ASP A 48 7.69 17.02 9.85
N GLN A 49 7.62 15.73 9.48
CA GLN A 49 6.92 15.30 8.28
C GLN A 49 5.40 15.41 8.43
N ILE A 50 4.85 14.99 9.58
CA ILE A 50 3.43 15.10 9.90
C ILE A 50 3.00 16.56 9.88
N ASN A 51 3.73 17.45 10.55
CA ASN A 51 3.41 18.88 10.59
C ASN A 51 3.42 19.52 9.19
N ARG A 52 4.41 19.16 8.36
CA ARG A 52 4.44 19.62 6.95
C ARG A 52 3.24 19.12 6.15
N LEU A 53 2.77 17.89 6.40
CA LEU A 53 1.57 17.34 5.76
C LEU A 53 0.31 18.08 6.22
N ILE A 54 0.15 18.27 7.53
CA ILE A 54 -0.96 19.02 8.14
C ILE A 54 -1.06 20.42 7.52
N ASP A 55 0.06 21.14 7.47
CA ASP A 55 0.12 22.49 6.92
C ASP A 55 -0.16 22.53 5.41
N ARG A 56 0.38 21.57 4.66
CA ARG A 56 0.28 21.54 3.20
C ARG A 56 -1.10 21.11 2.72
N LEU A 57 -1.71 20.14 3.39
CA LEU A 57 -3.01 19.59 3.04
C LEU A 57 -4.15 20.27 3.79
N LYS A 58 -3.89 21.16 4.76
CA LYS A 58 -4.94 21.81 5.57
C LYS A 58 -5.83 20.75 6.23
N VAL A 59 -5.17 19.87 6.97
CA VAL A 59 -5.78 18.71 7.62
C VAL A 59 -6.57 19.16 8.84
N ASP A 60 -7.81 18.70 8.96
CA ASP A 60 -8.65 18.92 10.15
C ASP A 60 -8.55 17.71 11.10
N GLU A 61 -8.48 16.50 10.54
CA GLU A 61 -8.39 15.22 11.27
C GLU A 61 -7.27 14.36 10.66
N LEU A 62 -6.40 13.81 11.50
CA LEU A 62 -5.31 12.93 11.09
C LEU A 62 -5.53 11.56 11.71
N ILE A 63 -5.66 10.54 10.87
CA ILE A 63 -5.71 9.14 11.25
C ILE A 63 -4.39 8.49 10.79
N VAL A 64 -3.68 7.92 11.74
CA VAL A 64 -2.39 7.26 11.54
C VAL A 64 -2.65 5.76 11.36
N CYS A 65 -2.38 5.22 10.18
CA CYS A 65 -2.64 3.80 9.89
C CYS A 65 -1.38 2.97 10.06
N LEU A 66 -1.46 1.90 10.85
CA LEU A 66 -0.36 0.96 11.11
C LEU A 66 -0.74 -0.47 10.68
N SER A 67 0.25 -1.24 10.24
CA SER A 67 0.07 -2.66 9.98
C SER A 67 0.16 -3.47 11.27
N ASP A 68 -0.55 -4.60 11.30
CA ASP A 68 -0.23 -5.69 12.22
C ASP A 68 1.12 -6.30 11.81
N ASP A 69 2.16 -6.04 12.60
CA ASP A 69 3.53 -6.49 12.31
C ASP A 69 3.71 -8.02 12.43
N PHE A 70 2.77 -8.72 13.06
CA PHE A 70 2.94 -10.11 13.48
C PHE A 70 2.04 -11.09 12.73
N SER A 71 0.93 -10.62 12.16
CA SER A 71 0.02 -11.48 11.41
C SER A 71 -0.39 -10.86 10.07
N SER A 72 -0.62 -11.69 9.05
CA SER A 72 -0.93 -11.21 7.71
C SER A 72 -1.85 -12.20 7.02
N PHE A 73 -3.07 -11.75 6.71
CA PHE A 73 -4.02 -12.61 6.00
C PHE A 73 -3.48 -13.05 4.63
N ARG A 74 -2.59 -12.27 4.00
CA ARG A 74 -1.92 -12.63 2.74
C ARG A 74 -1.00 -13.85 2.94
N LYS A 75 -0.17 -13.85 3.98
CA LYS A 75 0.68 -15.00 4.32
C LYS A 75 -0.13 -16.21 4.79
N ASP A 76 -1.11 -15.98 5.65
CA ASP A 76 -1.80 -17.04 6.37
C ASP A 76 -2.86 -17.75 5.51
N ARG A 77 -3.47 -17.04 4.55
CA ARG A 77 -4.64 -17.55 3.79
C ARG A 77 -4.43 -17.61 2.28
N ILE A 78 -3.40 -16.96 1.73
CA ILE A 78 -3.19 -16.87 0.27
C ILE A 78 -1.87 -17.51 -0.15
N ASP A 79 -0.73 -16.95 0.28
CA ASP A 79 0.61 -17.41 -0.10
C ASP A 79 1.60 -17.17 1.06
N SER A 80 2.07 -18.26 1.67
CA SER A 80 3.01 -18.21 2.80
C SER A 80 4.36 -17.57 2.47
N THR A 81 4.72 -17.46 1.18
CA THR A 81 5.99 -16.86 0.71
C THR A 81 5.88 -15.36 0.45
N TYR A 82 4.68 -14.77 0.59
CA TYR A 82 4.46 -13.33 0.43
C TYR A 82 5.38 -12.51 1.32
N LYS A 83 6.10 -11.52 0.77
CA LYS A 83 7.11 -10.70 1.47
C LYS A 83 8.21 -11.49 2.21
N GLU A 84 8.41 -12.79 1.97
CA GLU A 84 9.43 -13.62 2.65
C GLU A 84 10.86 -13.19 2.32
N HIS A 85 11.09 -12.73 1.08
CA HIS A 85 12.40 -12.29 0.59
C HIS A 85 12.83 -10.91 1.11
N ARG A 86 11.97 -10.19 1.85
CA ARG A 86 12.31 -8.91 2.48
C ARG A 86 13.25 -9.17 3.66
N THR A 87 14.55 -9.25 3.38
CA THR A 87 15.62 -9.47 4.37
C THR A 87 16.25 -8.18 4.86
N SER A 88 15.77 -7.01 4.42
CA SER A 88 16.31 -5.72 4.81
C SER A 88 16.23 -5.54 6.33
N GLU A 89 17.37 -5.24 6.94
CA GLU A 89 17.47 -4.94 8.36
C GLU A 89 16.51 -3.80 8.72
N ARG A 90 15.60 -4.06 9.66
CA ARG A 90 14.68 -3.05 10.16
C ARG A 90 15.49 -2.03 10.99
N PRO A 91 15.31 -0.72 10.78
CA PRO A 91 15.97 0.30 11.61
C PRO A 91 15.66 0.09 13.09
N GLN A 92 16.64 0.35 13.96
CA GLN A 92 16.54 0.07 15.39
C GLN A 92 15.35 0.77 16.06
N GLN A 93 15.03 1.99 15.61
CA GLN A 93 13.96 2.81 16.20
C GLN A 93 12.58 2.60 15.55
N LEU A 94 12.42 1.63 14.64
CA LEU A 94 11.15 1.41 13.95
C LEU A 94 9.99 1.14 14.91
N TYR A 95 10.12 0.13 15.77
CA TYR A 95 9.05 -0.25 16.70
C TYR A 95 8.86 0.78 17.83
N PRO A 96 9.91 1.29 18.48
CA PRO A 96 9.75 2.38 19.45
C PRO A 96 9.05 3.61 18.86
N LEU A 97 9.31 3.96 17.60
CA LEU A 97 8.64 5.07 16.93
C LEU A 97 7.17 4.75 16.62
N LYS A 98 6.84 3.50 16.24
CA LYS A 98 5.44 3.04 16.11
C LYS A 98 4.69 3.14 17.45
N ASP A 99 5.32 2.77 18.55
CA ASP A 99 4.72 2.88 19.88
C ASP A 99 4.46 4.33 20.26
N TRP A 100 5.41 5.23 20.00
CA TRP A 100 5.19 6.67 20.17
C TRP A 100 4.03 7.20 19.32
N LEU A 101 3.89 6.75 18.07
CA LEU A 101 2.76 7.11 17.21
C LEU A 101 1.41 6.69 17.83
N ARG A 102 1.33 5.47 18.39
CA ARG A 102 0.14 4.95 19.09
C ARG A 102 -0.23 5.75 20.33
N GLU A 103 0.77 6.28 21.04
CA GLU A 103 0.55 7.07 22.25
C GLU A 103 0.14 8.52 21.94
N THR A 104 0.53 9.04 20.77
CA THR A 104 0.45 10.48 20.46
C THR A 104 -0.70 10.83 19.52
N TYR A 105 -1.06 9.94 18.60
CA TYR A 105 -2.03 10.21 17.53
C TYR A 105 -3.22 9.26 17.60
N ASP A 106 -4.29 9.64 16.88
CA ASP A 106 -5.38 8.71 16.60
C ASP A 106 -4.90 7.66 15.60
N VAL A 107 -4.79 6.41 16.07
CA VAL A 107 -4.23 5.30 15.31
C VAL A 107 -5.33 4.30 14.97
N GLU A 108 -5.36 3.92 13.70
CA GLU A 108 -6.15 2.79 13.21
C GLU A 108 -5.22 1.63 12.85
N GLU A 109 -5.41 0.52 13.53
CA GLU A 109 -4.70 -0.74 13.34
C GLU A 109 -5.71 -1.88 13.49
N ARG A 110 -5.68 -2.86 12.58
CA ARG A 110 -6.63 -3.98 12.59
C ARG A 110 -5.90 -5.31 12.53
N PRO A 111 -6.34 -6.33 13.29
CA PRO A 111 -5.69 -7.63 13.29
C PRO A 111 -5.56 -8.20 11.88
N THR A 112 -4.41 -8.79 11.57
CA THR A 112 -4.06 -9.44 10.28
C THR A 112 -3.96 -8.53 9.06
N LEU A 113 -4.20 -7.22 9.21
CA LEU A 113 -4.21 -6.25 8.11
C LEU A 113 -2.91 -5.47 8.01
N GLU A 114 -2.59 -5.07 6.78
CA GLU A 114 -1.55 -4.06 6.53
C GLU A 114 -2.17 -2.65 6.60
N ALA A 115 -1.35 -1.64 6.88
CA ALA A 115 -1.79 -0.24 6.95
C ALA A 115 -2.53 0.18 5.66
N ASP A 116 -2.09 -0.36 4.52
CA ASP A 116 -2.69 -0.24 3.21
C ASP A 116 -4.16 -0.63 3.18
N ASP A 117 -4.50 -1.77 3.78
CA ASP A 117 -5.87 -2.29 3.88
C ASP A 117 -6.71 -1.44 4.84
N VAL A 118 -6.13 -1.01 5.95
CA VAL A 118 -6.79 -0.10 6.91
C VAL A 118 -7.16 1.21 6.21
N MET A 119 -6.21 1.81 5.47
CA MET A 119 -6.46 3.01 4.67
C MET A 119 -7.51 2.77 3.59
N GLY A 120 -7.45 1.64 2.87
CA GLY A 120 -8.42 1.30 1.82
C GLY A 120 -9.84 1.18 2.35
N ILE A 121 -10.03 0.51 3.49
CA ILE A 121 -11.32 0.37 4.15
C ILE A 121 -11.87 1.73 4.60
N ILE A 122 -11.08 2.53 5.31
CA ILE A 122 -11.53 3.84 5.81
C ILE A 122 -11.78 4.82 4.65
N ALA A 123 -10.95 4.79 3.60
CA ALA A 123 -11.08 5.68 2.44
C ALA A 123 -12.34 5.45 1.62
N THR A 124 -12.85 4.22 1.61
CA THR A 124 -14.00 3.80 0.79
C THR A 124 -15.29 3.62 1.59
N ASP A 125 -15.25 3.84 2.90
CA ASP A 125 -16.41 3.77 3.79
C ASP A 125 -17.53 4.75 3.35
N PRO A 126 -18.72 4.26 2.96
CA PRO A 126 -19.83 5.11 2.52
C PRO A 126 -20.55 5.81 3.69
N GLU A 127 -20.35 5.37 4.94
CA GLU A 127 -20.99 5.95 6.12
C GLU A 127 -20.32 7.27 6.56
N ARG A 128 -19.09 7.51 6.11
CA ARG A 128 -18.36 8.74 6.41
C ARG A 128 -18.67 9.87 5.42
N SER A 129 -18.91 11.07 5.96
CA SER A 129 -19.27 12.28 5.20
C SER A 129 -18.13 13.28 5.01
N ASP A 130 -16.92 12.94 5.45
CA ASP A 130 -15.70 13.74 5.36
C ASP A 130 -14.97 13.59 4.01
N GLU A 131 -14.13 14.57 3.70
CA GLU A 131 -13.18 14.46 2.58
C GLU A 131 -11.95 13.70 3.05
N ARG A 132 -11.76 12.48 2.54
CA ARG A 132 -10.63 11.61 2.90
C ARG A 132 -9.52 11.72 1.86
N ILE A 133 -8.27 11.81 2.32
CA ILE A 133 -7.07 11.80 1.47
C ILE A 133 -6.08 10.78 2.05
N ILE A 134 -5.77 9.74 1.26
CA ILE A 134 -4.68 8.81 1.56
C ILE A 134 -3.34 9.52 1.31
N VAL A 135 -2.41 9.38 2.24
CA VAL A 135 -1.03 9.86 2.11
C VAL A 135 -0.08 8.68 2.21
N SER A 136 0.46 8.27 1.05
CA SER A 136 1.52 7.26 0.96
C SER A 136 2.39 7.53 -0.27
N ALA A 137 3.62 7.02 -0.26
CA ALA A 137 4.45 6.94 -1.46
C ALA A 137 4.25 5.64 -2.24
N ASP A 138 3.52 4.67 -1.69
CA ASP A 138 3.29 3.40 -2.36
C ASP A 138 2.38 3.59 -3.58
N LYS A 139 2.77 2.97 -4.69
CA LYS A 139 1.97 2.96 -5.91
C LYS A 139 0.73 2.09 -5.76
N ASP A 140 0.74 1.13 -4.84
CA ASP A 140 -0.34 0.16 -4.66
C ASP A 140 -1.63 0.81 -4.18
N MET A 141 -1.52 1.99 -3.53
CA MET A 141 -2.66 2.86 -3.22
C MET A 141 -3.49 3.27 -4.44
N LEU A 142 -2.94 3.17 -5.65
CA LEU A 142 -3.70 3.41 -6.89
C LEU A 142 -4.77 2.35 -7.15
N THR A 143 -4.79 1.24 -6.41
CA THR A 143 -5.87 0.23 -6.43
C THR A 143 -7.10 0.61 -5.58
N ILE A 144 -7.07 1.77 -4.92
CA ILE A 144 -8.14 2.28 -4.05
C ILE A 144 -8.78 3.49 -4.72
N PRO A 145 -10.11 3.51 -4.95
CA PRO A 145 -10.79 4.69 -5.44
C PRO A 145 -10.82 5.77 -4.36
N GLY A 146 -10.54 7.02 -4.75
CA GLY A 146 -10.52 8.14 -3.81
C GLY A 146 -9.40 9.15 -4.10
N LYS A 147 -9.08 9.96 -3.08
CA LYS A 147 -8.03 10.97 -3.17
C LYS A 147 -6.73 10.43 -2.59
N LEU A 148 -5.67 10.54 -3.37
CA LEU A 148 -4.34 10.07 -3.02
C LEU A 148 -3.34 11.22 -3.18
N TYR A 149 -2.57 11.47 -2.13
CA TYR A 149 -1.46 12.40 -2.12
C TYR A 149 -0.15 11.63 -1.99
N MET A 150 0.67 11.68 -3.05
CA MET A 150 2.01 11.09 -3.06
C MET A 150 3.07 12.17 -2.80
N PRO A 151 3.77 12.19 -1.65
CA PRO A 151 4.73 13.25 -1.31
C PRO A 151 5.87 13.40 -2.33
N HIS A 152 6.29 12.30 -2.94
CA HIS A 152 7.37 12.26 -3.92
C HIS A 152 6.95 12.69 -5.34
N ARG A 153 5.64 12.83 -5.61
CA ARG A 153 5.09 13.24 -6.92
C ARG A 153 4.47 14.63 -6.91
N GLN A 154 5.18 15.59 -6.34
CA GLN A 154 4.72 16.98 -6.19
C GLN A 154 5.36 17.94 -7.20
N THR A 155 6.03 17.41 -8.23
CA THR A 155 6.59 18.17 -9.35
C THR A 155 5.57 18.31 -10.48
N THR A 156 5.52 19.51 -11.07
CA THR A 156 4.64 19.82 -12.21
C THR A 156 5.23 19.32 -13.52
N LYS A 157 4.45 19.33 -14.61
CA LYS A 157 4.92 18.94 -15.96
C LYS A 157 6.13 19.76 -16.45
N SER A 158 6.35 20.97 -15.93
CA SER A 158 7.52 21.81 -16.23
C SER A 158 8.75 21.48 -15.39
N GLY A 159 8.69 20.47 -14.50
CA GLY A 159 9.76 20.09 -13.59
C GLY A 159 9.84 20.93 -12.31
N ALA A 160 9.02 21.97 -12.17
CA ALA A 160 9.01 22.82 -10.97
C ALA A 160 8.18 22.18 -9.84
N TRP A 161 8.60 22.38 -8.58
CA TRP A 161 7.82 21.98 -7.41
C TRP A 161 6.47 22.71 -7.37
N SER A 162 5.39 21.96 -7.15
CA SER A 162 4.05 22.52 -7.11
C SER A 162 3.81 23.28 -5.80
N LYS A 163 3.43 24.56 -5.94
CA LYS A 163 3.03 25.43 -4.82
C LYS A 163 1.75 24.93 -4.13
N ARG A 164 0.87 24.24 -4.84
CA ARG A 164 -0.33 23.59 -4.31
C ARG A 164 -0.11 22.07 -4.26
N PRO A 165 -0.71 21.36 -3.29
CA PRO A 165 -0.64 19.90 -3.30
C PRO A 165 -1.25 19.34 -4.58
N ILE A 166 -0.53 18.42 -5.23
CA ILE A 166 -1.07 17.60 -6.32
C ILE A 166 -1.74 16.40 -5.67
N ILE A 167 -3.06 16.34 -5.79
CA ILE A 167 -3.89 15.25 -5.28
C ILE A 167 -4.41 14.47 -6.49
N TYR A 168 -4.12 13.18 -6.53
CA TYR A 168 -4.64 12.25 -7.52
C TYR A 168 -6.05 11.85 -7.11
N ASN A 169 -7.00 11.93 -8.05
CA ASN A 169 -8.36 11.44 -7.83
C ASN A 169 -8.53 10.15 -8.63
N VAL A 170 -8.32 9.02 -7.97
CA VAL A 170 -8.43 7.68 -8.54
C VAL A 170 -9.91 7.34 -8.66
N THR A 171 -10.39 7.08 -9.86
CA THR A 171 -11.77 6.61 -10.08
C THR A 171 -11.90 5.12 -9.78
N PRO A 172 -13.11 4.59 -9.49
CA PRO A 172 -13.32 3.15 -9.38
C PRO A 172 -12.77 2.37 -10.57
N THR A 173 -13.01 2.87 -11.79
CA THR A 173 -12.46 2.31 -13.03
C THR A 173 -10.93 2.25 -13.04
N GLN A 174 -10.26 3.33 -12.66
CA GLN A 174 -8.79 3.34 -12.60
C GLN A 174 -8.25 2.38 -11.54
N ALA A 175 -8.95 2.27 -10.40
CA ALA A 175 -8.57 1.42 -9.28
C ALA A 175 -8.59 -0.07 -9.66
N TRP A 176 -9.70 -0.58 -10.18
CA TRP A 176 -9.78 -2.00 -10.56
C TRP A 176 -8.88 -2.32 -11.77
N ARG A 177 -8.73 -1.40 -12.74
CA ARG A 177 -7.79 -1.57 -13.86
C ARG A 177 -6.36 -1.73 -13.35
N PHE A 178 -5.95 -0.90 -12.39
CA PHE A 178 -4.61 -0.98 -11.82
C PHE A 178 -4.41 -2.25 -10.97
N HIS A 179 -5.43 -2.68 -10.24
CA HIS A 179 -5.43 -3.96 -9.50
C HIS A 179 -5.17 -5.16 -10.45
N PHE A 180 -5.91 -5.26 -11.55
CA PHE A 180 -5.71 -6.32 -12.54
C PHE A 180 -4.38 -6.20 -13.29
N TRP A 181 -3.94 -4.98 -13.59
CA TRP A 181 -2.62 -4.75 -14.15
C TRP A 181 -1.52 -5.30 -13.22
N GLN A 182 -1.60 -5.02 -11.91
CA GLN A 182 -0.68 -5.56 -10.92
C GLN A 182 -0.74 -7.09 -10.82
N ALA A 183 -1.93 -7.69 -10.92
CA ALA A 183 -2.09 -9.14 -10.96
C ALA A 183 -1.35 -9.77 -12.15
N ILE A 184 -1.32 -9.09 -13.31
CA ILE A 184 -0.56 -9.52 -14.49
C ILE A 184 0.94 -9.33 -14.30
N VAL A 185 1.38 -8.14 -13.90
CA VAL A 185 2.82 -7.80 -13.93
C VAL A 185 3.60 -8.27 -12.71
N GLY A 186 2.89 -8.56 -11.61
CA GLY A 186 3.46 -8.86 -10.31
C GLY A 186 4.05 -7.64 -9.61
N ASP A 187 4.47 -7.85 -8.37
CA ASP A 187 5.30 -6.89 -7.64
C ASP A 187 6.45 -7.63 -6.96
N GLN A 188 7.67 -7.34 -7.40
CA GLN A 188 8.86 -7.94 -6.84
C GLN A 188 9.12 -7.49 -5.40
N THR A 189 8.71 -6.28 -5.03
CA THR A 189 8.86 -5.73 -3.67
C THR A 189 8.04 -6.52 -2.65
N ASP A 190 6.88 -7.01 -3.10
CA ASP A 190 5.93 -7.77 -2.30
C ASP A 190 6.05 -9.27 -2.49
N GLY A 191 6.77 -9.70 -3.53
CA GLY A 191 7.19 -11.09 -3.73
C GLY A 191 6.19 -11.93 -4.52
N TYR A 192 5.17 -11.32 -5.12
CA TYR A 192 4.24 -11.99 -6.01
C TYR A 192 4.59 -11.70 -7.48
N LYS A 193 4.58 -12.73 -8.32
CA LYS A 193 5.28 -12.73 -9.61
C LYS A 193 4.42 -12.30 -10.80
N GLY A 194 3.10 -12.31 -10.64
CA GLY A 194 2.18 -12.14 -11.75
C GLY A 194 2.28 -13.26 -12.80
N ALA A 195 1.87 -12.97 -14.03
CA ALA A 195 1.96 -13.87 -15.17
C ALA A 195 3.41 -14.00 -15.66
N PHE A 196 3.87 -15.24 -15.83
CA PHE A 196 5.26 -15.55 -16.13
C PHE A 196 5.72 -14.92 -17.45
N ARG A 197 6.77 -14.08 -17.36
CA ARG A 197 7.36 -13.33 -18.48
C ARG A 197 6.41 -12.34 -19.16
N VAL A 198 5.34 -11.93 -18.47
CA VAL A 198 4.44 -10.88 -18.95
C VAL A 198 4.77 -9.58 -18.22
N GLY A 199 5.33 -8.62 -18.96
CA GLY A 199 5.77 -7.34 -18.41
C GLY A 199 4.71 -6.24 -18.52
N PRO A 200 5.01 -5.05 -17.94
CA PRO A 200 4.10 -3.90 -17.90
C PRO A 200 3.76 -3.27 -19.26
N LYS A 201 4.54 -3.58 -20.31
CA LYS A 201 4.31 -3.15 -21.70
C LYS A 201 3.77 -4.25 -22.60
N SER A 202 3.29 -5.35 -22.01
CA SER A 202 2.64 -6.40 -22.78
C SER A 202 1.27 -5.93 -23.25
N HIS A 203 0.81 -6.45 -24.38
CA HIS A 203 -0.54 -6.17 -24.88
C HIS A 203 -1.62 -6.45 -23.82
N TYR A 204 -1.49 -7.53 -23.03
CA TYR A 204 -2.46 -7.86 -21.98
C TYR A 204 -2.49 -6.80 -20.87
N ALA A 205 -1.31 -6.34 -20.43
CA ALA A 205 -1.21 -5.30 -19.40
C ALA A 205 -1.78 -3.97 -19.90
N GLU A 206 -1.48 -3.59 -21.15
CA GLU A 206 -2.04 -2.36 -21.75
C GLU A 206 -3.55 -2.49 -21.99
N ALA A 207 -4.04 -3.66 -22.42
CA ALA A 207 -5.46 -3.90 -22.66
C ALA A 207 -6.30 -3.81 -21.37
N VAL A 208 -5.81 -4.36 -20.25
CA VAL A 208 -6.47 -4.20 -18.94
C VAL A 208 -6.66 -2.73 -18.56
N LEU A 209 -5.71 -1.86 -18.88
CA LEU A 209 -5.81 -0.43 -18.56
C LEU A 209 -6.81 0.33 -19.44
N GLU A 210 -7.27 -0.27 -20.53
CA GLU A 210 -8.23 0.32 -21.47
C GLU A 210 -9.61 -0.38 -21.45
N ALA A 211 -9.72 -1.56 -20.84
CA ALA A 211 -10.93 -2.38 -20.78
C ALA A 211 -12.16 -1.63 -20.22
N ASP A 212 -13.32 -1.82 -20.82
CA ASP A 212 -14.53 -1.05 -20.52
C ASP A 212 -15.15 -1.41 -19.15
N ASP A 213 -15.04 -2.68 -18.75
CA ASP A 213 -15.54 -3.20 -17.47
C ASP A 213 -14.60 -4.26 -16.85
N GLU A 214 -14.94 -4.70 -15.64
CA GLU A 214 -14.14 -5.66 -14.88
C GLU A 214 -14.13 -7.05 -15.52
N GLU A 215 -15.19 -7.46 -16.21
CA GLU A 215 -15.26 -8.77 -16.86
C GLU A 215 -14.27 -8.83 -18.02
N GLU A 216 -14.30 -7.85 -18.92
CA GLU A 216 -13.36 -7.75 -20.04
C GLU A 216 -11.92 -7.69 -19.54
N ALA A 217 -11.67 -6.86 -18.52
CA ALA A 217 -10.33 -6.71 -17.96
C ALA A 217 -9.82 -8.02 -17.34
N TRP A 218 -10.69 -8.75 -16.66
CA TRP A 218 -10.34 -10.05 -16.09
C TRP A 218 -10.09 -11.11 -17.16
N GLU A 219 -10.80 -11.09 -18.30
CA GLU A 219 -10.48 -11.94 -19.46
C GLU A 219 -9.06 -11.69 -20.00
N TRP A 220 -8.60 -10.43 -19.99
CA TRP A 220 -7.22 -10.10 -20.35
C TRP A 220 -6.20 -10.64 -19.35
N VAL A 221 -6.52 -10.64 -18.04
CA VAL A 221 -5.70 -11.30 -17.01
C VAL A 221 -5.59 -12.79 -17.30
N ILE A 222 -6.72 -13.49 -17.46
CA ILE A 222 -6.73 -14.93 -17.76
C ILE A 222 -5.91 -15.24 -19.01
N SER A 223 -6.08 -14.43 -20.07
CA SER A 223 -5.34 -14.58 -21.33
C SER A 223 -3.82 -14.46 -21.13
N ALA A 224 -3.37 -13.55 -20.27
CA ALA A 224 -1.96 -13.41 -19.92
C ALA A 224 -1.40 -14.67 -19.24
N PHE A 225 -2.13 -15.22 -18.26
CA PHE A 225 -1.72 -16.43 -17.52
C PHE A 225 -1.75 -17.67 -18.43
N HIS A 226 -2.81 -17.87 -19.22
CA HIS A 226 -2.88 -18.98 -20.18
C HIS A 226 -1.76 -18.92 -21.21
N LYS A 227 -1.43 -17.72 -21.71
CA LYS A 227 -0.30 -17.55 -22.65
C LYS A 227 1.04 -17.94 -22.02
N ALA A 228 1.18 -17.72 -20.71
CA ALA A 228 2.35 -18.09 -19.94
C ALA A 228 2.38 -19.58 -19.52
N GLY A 229 1.34 -20.36 -19.86
CA GLY A 229 1.20 -21.76 -19.47
C GLY A 229 0.73 -21.95 -18.03
N GLN A 230 0.16 -20.91 -17.43
CA GLN A 230 -0.39 -20.90 -16.07
C GLN A 230 -1.92 -21.01 -16.11
N THR A 231 -2.50 -21.32 -14.97
CA THR A 231 -3.94 -21.53 -14.77
C THR A 231 -4.65 -20.27 -14.29
N GLU A 232 -5.97 -20.22 -14.45
CA GLU A 232 -6.83 -19.20 -13.85
C GLU A 232 -6.72 -19.18 -12.31
N ALA A 233 -6.56 -20.34 -11.67
CA ALA A 233 -6.39 -20.41 -10.22
C ALA A 233 -5.12 -19.67 -9.76
N GLU A 234 -4.02 -19.75 -10.52
CA GLU A 234 -2.81 -18.95 -10.27
C GLU A 234 -3.07 -17.46 -10.46
N ALA A 235 -3.86 -17.07 -11.47
CA ALA A 235 -4.26 -15.68 -11.68
C ALA A 235 -5.04 -15.12 -10.48
N VAL A 236 -5.99 -15.91 -9.94
CA VAL A 236 -6.77 -15.53 -8.76
C VAL A 236 -5.88 -15.33 -7.54
N VAL A 237 -4.86 -16.17 -7.33
CA VAL A 237 -3.89 -15.98 -6.24
C VAL A 237 -3.16 -14.64 -6.39
N GLN A 238 -2.65 -14.32 -7.58
CA GLN A 238 -1.95 -13.04 -7.81
C GLN A 238 -2.89 -11.83 -7.64
N ALA A 239 -4.13 -11.93 -8.10
CA ALA A 239 -5.14 -10.89 -7.92
C ALA A 239 -5.49 -10.68 -6.44
N ARG A 240 -5.58 -11.74 -5.64
CA ARG A 240 -5.84 -11.62 -4.19
C ARG A 240 -4.67 -11.00 -3.44
N LEU A 241 -3.42 -11.29 -3.84
CA LEU A 241 -2.24 -10.66 -3.23
C LEU A 241 -2.16 -9.16 -3.57
N ALA A 242 -2.50 -8.79 -4.81
CA ALA A 242 -2.47 -7.41 -5.29
C ALA A 242 -3.67 -6.55 -4.85
N ARG A 243 -4.72 -7.14 -4.26
CA ARG A 243 -5.91 -6.41 -3.80
C ARG A 243 -5.66 -5.80 -2.43
N ILE A 244 -5.77 -4.48 -2.33
CA ILE A 244 -5.96 -3.80 -1.05
C ILE A 244 -7.44 -3.85 -0.69
N LEU A 245 -7.74 -4.18 0.57
CA LEU A 245 -9.12 -4.26 1.04
C LEU A 245 -9.81 -2.89 0.97
N GLN A 246 -11.02 -2.87 0.42
CA GLN A 246 -11.95 -1.75 0.50
C GLN A 246 -13.03 -2.04 1.54
N TYR A 247 -13.89 -1.07 1.82
CA TYR A 247 -14.91 -1.17 2.87
C TYR A 247 -15.76 -2.44 2.75
N GLU A 248 -16.18 -2.79 1.53
CA GLU A 248 -16.98 -3.98 1.24
C GLU A 248 -16.23 -5.31 1.45
N ASP A 249 -14.88 -5.27 1.40
CA ASP A 249 -14.00 -6.42 1.54
C ASP A 249 -13.73 -6.78 3.01
N TYR A 250 -14.29 -6.05 3.97
CA TYR A 250 -14.05 -6.28 5.40
C TYR A 250 -15.35 -6.33 6.20
N GLU A 251 -15.68 -7.50 6.73
CA GLU A 251 -16.92 -7.73 7.48
C GLU A 251 -16.65 -8.62 8.69
N ASN A 252 -17.31 -8.33 9.82
CA ASN A 252 -17.17 -9.09 11.07
C ASN A 252 -15.70 -9.28 11.48
N GLU A 253 -14.92 -8.20 11.39
CA GLU A 253 -13.49 -8.16 11.73
C GLU A 253 -12.62 -9.12 10.88
N ARG A 254 -13.08 -9.49 9.68
CA ARG A 254 -12.38 -10.46 8.81
C ARG A 254 -12.30 -9.99 7.35
N PRO A 255 -11.14 -10.20 6.69
CA PRO A 255 -11.02 -10.01 5.24
C PRO A 255 -11.86 -11.00 4.44
N LYS A 256 -12.64 -10.49 3.50
CA LYS A 256 -13.19 -11.24 2.38
C LYS A 256 -12.12 -11.30 1.29
N LEU A 257 -11.84 -12.50 0.79
CA LEU A 257 -10.91 -12.65 -0.31
C LEU A 257 -11.62 -12.25 -1.60
N TRP A 258 -10.93 -11.47 -2.42
CA TRP A 258 -11.42 -11.10 -3.74
C TRP A 258 -11.80 -12.33 -4.58
N LEU A 259 -12.86 -12.17 -5.36
CA LEU A 259 -13.40 -13.17 -6.28
C LEU A 259 -13.49 -12.57 -7.70
N PRO A 260 -13.28 -13.40 -8.75
CA PRO A 260 -13.52 -12.98 -10.13
C PRO A 260 -14.92 -12.38 -10.35
N PRO A 261 -15.06 -11.45 -11.30
CA PRO A 261 -16.34 -10.75 -11.55
C PRO A 261 -17.48 -11.69 -11.94
N TYR A 262 -17.19 -12.84 -12.58
CA TYR A 262 -18.20 -13.87 -12.91
C TYR A 262 -18.51 -14.87 -11.79
N SER A 263 -17.82 -14.81 -10.64
CA SER A 263 -18.01 -15.76 -9.54
C SER A 263 -19.21 -15.41 -8.65
N GLY A 264 -19.82 -14.23 -8.80
CA GLY A 264 -21.00 -13.80 -8.05
C GLY A 264 -22.31 -14.51 -8.41
N GLU A 265 -22.37 -15.22 -9.54
CA GLU A 265 -23.59 -15.89 -10.03
C GLU A 265 -23.52 -17.43 -10.02
N ARG A 266 -22.40 -18.05 -9.62
CA ARG A 266 -22.21 -19.51 -9.73
C ARG A 266 -22.39 -20.33 -8.45
N ASP A 267 -22.86 -19.71 -7.37
CA ASP A 267 -23.29 -20.43 -6.16
C ASP A 267 -24.73 -20.05 -5.77
N ILE A 268 -25.70 -20.64 -6.49
CA ILE A 268 -27.04 -20.98 -5.99
C ILE A 268 -27.36 -22.42 -6.40
#